data_AF-A0A2D7T1E6-F1
#
_entry.id   AF-A0A2D7T1E6-F1
#
_cell.length_a   1.000
_cell.length_b   1.000
_cell.length_c   1.000
_cell.angle_alpha   90.00
_cell.angle_beta   90.00
_cell.angle_gamma   90.00
#
_symmetry.space_group_name_H-M   'P 1'
#
loop_
_entity.id
_entity.type
_entity.pdbx_description
1 polymer ?
#
loop_
_entity_poly.entity_id
_entity_poly.type
_entity_poly.pdbx_seq_one_letter_code
_entity_poly.pdbx_strand_id
1 'polypeptide(L)' 'MKLFQVHTGFYDPNISDGFYEGHTNIFVCAKDEEDARKIVKEKKEYKMLKMHIDGIQEISVVDGYKVEIAKI' A
#
# COMPACT_ATOMS: atom_id res chain seq x y z
N MET A 1 12.77 10.65 -2.53
CA MET A 1 11.74 9.62 -2.21
C MET A 1 10.92 9.39 -3.46
N LYS A 2 10.43 8.17 -3.64
CA LYS A 2 9.49 7.80 -4.71
C LYS A 2 8.13 7.51 -4.09
N LEU A 3 7.06 7.76 -4.84
CA LEU A 3 5.71 7.38 -4.44
C LEU A 3 5.44 5.94 -4.90
N PHE A 4 4.99 5.08 -3.99
CA PHE A 4 4.55 3.73 -4.30
C PHE A 4 3.09 3.55 -3.95
N GLN A 5 2.34 2.92 -4.85
CA GLN A 5 1.05 2.31 -4.57
C GLN A 5 1.27 0.85 -4.21
N VAL A 6 0.75 0.42 -3.06
CA VAL A 6 0.82 -0.97 -2.61
C VAL A 6 -0.60 -1.51 -2.53
N HIS A 7 -0.92 -2.46 -3.41
CA HIS A 7 -2.20 -3.15 -3.43
C HIS A 7 -2.19 -4.27 -2.41
N THR A 8 -3.20 -4.28 -1.53
CA THR A 8 -3.27 -5.21 -0.40
C THR A 8 -4.65 -5.83 -0.26
N GLY A 9 -4.70 -7.17 -0.20
CA GLY A 9 -5.85 -7.96 0.23
C GLY A 9 -5.90 -8.20 1.75
N PHE A 10 -7.11 -8.38 2.28
CA PHE A 10 -7.39 -8.71 3.68
C PHE A 10 -8.78 -9.29 3.90
N TYR A 11 -8.99 -9.92 5.06
CA TYR A 11 -10.30 -10.43 5.49
C TYR A 11 -10.65 -9.79 6.83
N ASP A 12 -11.83 -9.16 6.90
CA ASP A 12 -12.33 -8.55 8.13
C ASP A 12 -13.50 -9.37 8.69
N PRO A 13 -13.36 -10.03 9.85
CA PRO A 13 -14.45 -10.78 10.49
C PRO A 13 -15.68 -9.93 10.80
N ASN A 14 -15.56 -8.61 10.89
CA ASN A 14 -16.69 -7.71 11.15
C ASN A 14 -17.49 -7.40 9.89
N ILE A 15 -17.03 -7.83 8.71
CA ILE A 15 -17.67 -7.60 7.41
C ILE A 15 -18.01 -8.96 6.79
N SER A 16 -19.30 -9.28 6.73
CA SER A 16 -19.79 -10.56 6.18
C SER A 16 -19.04 -11.78 6.77
N ASP A 17 -18.78 -11.76 8.08
CA ASP A 17 -18.02 -12.79 8.82
C ASP A 17 -16.64 -13.13 8.21
N GLY A 18 -16.02 -12.19 7.49
CA GLY A 18 -14.74 -12.41 6.82
C GLY A 18 -14.81 -13.35 5.62
N PHE A 19 -15.99 -13.55 5.03
CA PHE A 19 -16.18 -14.45 3.89
C PHE A 19 -15.54 -13.92 2.60
N TYR A 20 -15.63 -12.61 2.38
CA TYR A 20 -15.08 -11.97 1.18
C TYR A 20 -13.73 -11.32 1.46
N GLU A 21 -12.83 -11.44 0.49
CA GLU A 21 -11.55 -10.73 0.51
C GLU A 21 -11.76 -9.27 0.09
N GLY A 22 -11.47 -8.37 1.03
CA GLY A 22 -11.40 -6.95 0.77
C GLY A 22 -10.04 -6.58 0.18
N HIS A 23 -10.02 -5.60 -0.73
CA HIS A 23 -8.79 -5.06 -1.28
C HIS A 23 -8.74 -3.55 -1.11
N THR A 24 -7.54 -3.02 -0.86
CA THR A 24 -7.30 -1.58 -0.78
C THR A 24 -5.92 -1.22 -1.31
N ASN A 25 -5.68 0.08 -1.52
CA ASN A 25 -4.39 0.61 -1.94
C ASN A 25 -3.80 1.48 -0.83
N ILE A 26 -2.58 1.17 -0.41
CA ILE A 26 -1.81 1.96 0.55
C ILE A 26 -0.71 2.70 -0.21
N PHE A 27 -0.71 4.02 -0.12
CA PHE A 27 0.35 4.86 -0.70
C PHE A 27 1.46 5.12 0.32
N VAL A 28 2.72 4.93 -0.07
CA VAL A 28 3.89 5.20 0.76
C VAL A 28 4.99 5.91 -0.03
N CYS A 29 5.72 6.79 0.64
CA CYS A 29 6.96 7.34 0.12
C CYS A 29 8.13 6.48 0.58
N ALA A 30 8.92 5.94 -0.34
CA ALA A 30 10.03 5.03 -0.03
C ALA A 30 11.23 5.27 -0.95
N LYS A 31 12.38 4.67 -0.62
CA LYS A 31 13.57 4.72 -1.47
C LYS A 31 13.45 3.83 -2.70
N ASP A 32 12.89 2.65 -2.51
CA ASP A 32 12.70 1.59 -3.50
C ASP A 32 11.52 0.70 -3.09
N GLU A 33 11.24 -0.34 -3.89
CA GLU A 33 10.15 -1.28 -3.64
C GLU A 33 10.33 -2.06 -2.33
N GLU A 34 11.56 -2.44 -1.98
CA GLU A 34 11.84 -3.20 -0.76
C GLU A 34 11.54 -2.37 0.49
N ASP A 35 11.96 -1.11 0.49
CA ASP A 35 11.68 -0.13 1.54
C ASP A 35 10.17 0.15 1.63
N ALA A 36 9.47 0.29 0.49
CA ALA A 36 8.02 0.46 0.47
C ALA A 36 7.28 -0.73 1.12
N ARG A 37 7.70 -1.97 0.82
CA ARG A 37 7.14 -3.18 1.46
C ARG A 37 7.37 -3.18 2.97
N LYS A 38 8.55 -2.77 3.43
CA LYS A 38 8.86 -2.66 4.87
C LYS A 38 7.95 -1.63 5.55
N ILE A 39 7.85 -0.43 4.98
CA ILE A 39 7.03 0.66 5.53
C ILE A 39 5.55 0.24 5.63
N VAL A 40 4.99 -0.39 4.59
CA VAL A 40 3.59 -0.84 4.61
C VAL A 40 3.34 -1.90 5.68
N LYS A 41 4.23 -2.88 5.82
CA LYS A 41 4.11 -3.94 6.83
C LYS A 41 4.15 -3.42 8.27
N GLU A 42 4.77 -2.26 8.49
CA GLU A 42 4.83 -1.63 9.81
C GLU A 42 3.56 -0.84 10.18
N LYS A 43 2.64 -0.58 9.23
CA LYS A 43 1.39 0.13 9.50
C LYS A 43 0.47 -0.69 10.42
N LYS A 44 -0.21 0.02 11.32
CA LYS A 44 -1.13 -0.59 12.30
C LYS A 44 -2.27 -1.36 11.61
N GLU A 45 -2.89 -0.75 10.60
CA GLU A 45 -3.96 -1.40 9.81
C GLU A 45 -3.50 -2.69 9.14
N TYR A 46 -2.28 -2.69 8.56
CA TYR A 46 -1.69 -3.84 7.89
C TYR A 46 -1.58 -5.03 8.86
N LYS A 47 -1.05 -4.78 10.05
CA LYS A 47 -0.89 -5.80 11.10
C LYS A 47 -2.24 -6.25 11.66
N MET A 48 -3.14 -5.31 11.93
CA MET A 48 -4.44 -5.58 12.56
C MET A 48 -5.36 -6.42 11.67
N LEU A 49 -5.44 -6.09 10.38
CA LEU A 49 -6.26 -6.80 9.40
C LEU A 49 -5.53 -7.99 8.75
N LYS A 50 -4.32 -8.30 9.22
CA LYS A 50 -3.45 -9.38 8.69
C LYS A 50 -3.34 -9.30 7.16
N MET A 51 -3.11 -8.09 6.65
CA MET A 51 -3.07 -7.85 5.22
C MET A 51 -1.91 -8.59 4.54
N HIS A 52 -2.07 -8.85 3.25
CA HIS A 52 -1.00 -9.30 2.36
C HIS A 52 -0.81 -8.31 1.21
N ILE A 53 0.31 -8.42 0.48
CA ILE A 53 0.63 -7.54 -0.65
C ILE A 53 0.47 -8.36 -1.93
N ASP A 54 -0.47 -7.96 -2.77
CA ASP A 54 -0.73 -8.58 -4.08
C ASP A 54 0.04 -7.89 -5.20
N GLY A 55 0.28 -6.58 -5.04
CA GLY A 55 0.96 -5.78 -6.06
C GLY A 55 1.60 -4.55 -5.46
N ILE A 56 2.65 -4.08 -6.13
CA ILE A 56 3.31 -2.83 -5.79
C ILE A 56 3.80 -2.15 -7.07
N GLN A 57 3.60 -0.84 -7.15
CA GLN A 57 3.96 -0.05 -8.31
C GLN A 57 4.52 1.31 -7.89
N GLU A 58 5.66 1.70 -8.45
CA GLU A 58 6.14 3.08 -8.38
C GLU A 58 5.25 3.97 -9.25
N ILE A 59 4.71 5.03 -8.66
CA ILE A 59 3.96 6.07 -9.37
C ILE A 59 4.92 7.22 -9.66
N SER A 60 5.52 7.20 -10.85
CA SER A 60 6.50 8.21 -11.29
C SER A 60 5.90 9.26 -12.24
N VAL A 61 4.82 8.92 -12.95
CA VAL A 61 4.11 9.81 -13.88
C VAL A 61 2.61 9.54 -13.80
N VAL A 62 1.80 10.61 -13.79
CA VAL A 62 0.33 10.56 -13.86
C VAL A 62 -0.13 11.58 -14.90
N ASP A 63 -0.90 11.16 -15.90
CA ASP A 63 -1.41 12.01 -16.98
C ASP A 63 -0.34 12.88 -17.68
N GLY A 64 0.88 12.34 -17.81
CA GLY A 64 2.02 13.04 -18.40
C GLY A 64 2.76 13.99 -17.43
N TYR A 65 2.30 14.12 -16.18
CA TYR A 65 2.97 14.90 -15.14
C TYR A 65 3.88 14.02 -14.30
N LYS A 66 5.12 14.46 -14.12
CA LYS A 66 6.09 13.80 -13.25
C LYS A 66 5.71 14.01 -11.78
N VAL A 67 5.78 12.93 -11.01
CA VAL A 67 5.58 12.97 -9.55
C VAL A 67 6.90 13.32 -8.87
N GLU A 68 6.88 14.37 -8.05
CA GLU A 68 8.00 14.75 -7.19
C GLU A 68 7.55 14.79 -5.72
N ILE A 69 8.33 14.17 -4.85
CA ILE A 69 8.03 14.09 -3.41
C ILE A 69 8.94 15.07 -2.66
N ALA A 70 8.31 16.06 -2.01
CA ALA A 70 8.97 17.00 -1.11
C ALA A 70 8.53 16.74 0.34
N LYS A 71 9.47 16.82 1.28
CA LYS A 71 9.16 16.76 2.71
C LYS A 71 8.63 18.13 3.17
N ILE A 72 7.56 18.12 3.96
CA ILE A 72 7.00 19.30 4.62
C ILE A 72 7.79 19.60 5.90
#